data_AF-A0A256YA14-F1
#
_entry.id   AF-A0A256YA14-F1
#
_cell.length_a   1.000
_cell.length_b   1.000
_cell.length_c   1.000
_cell.angle_alpha   90.00
_cell.angle_beta   90.00
_cell.angle_gamma   90.00
#
_symmetry.space_group_name_H-M   'P 1'
#
loop_
_entity.id
_entity.type
_entity.pdbx_description
1 polymer ?
#
loop_
_entity_poly.entity_id
_entity_poly.type
_entity_poly.pdbx_seq_one_letter_code
_entity_poly.pdbx_strand_id
1 'polypeptide(L)'
;MESNIVQLKPYEEAFYSMARRIRRLDSIIVCEGKSDAKILKSIVKKIGVECRVTIGVSHGEGQPSVDELVEYVIVLSRLSKRLRSIGLVINSEELTPHNKYLRIINKLERRRSDMGFSSIEEIVVKENFYVLRIIFDQKEIILLIAISGLSEYPFKHHMIEDHALELAFKEGRLNESIIGNLDSSKDAFQNENEIISLINEADKENVIVSFHHLVELIRYVCEVNII
;
A
#
# COMPACT_ATOMS: atom_id res chain seq x y z
N MET A 1 18.22 21.49 34.05
CA MET A 1 18.26 20.20 33.32
C MET A 1 16.81 19.79 33.12
N GLU A 2 16.27 20.03 31.92
CA GLU A 2 14.96 19.47 31.57
C GLU A 2 15.12 17.94 31.46
N SER A 3 14.26 17.20 32.14
CA SER A 3 14.23 15.75 31.98
C SER A 3 13.76 15.42 30.57
N ASN A 4 14.61 14.78 29.76
CA ASN A 4 14.28 14.22 28.43
C ASN A 4 13.37 12.98 28.54
N ILE A 5 12.38 13.01 29.43
CA ILE A 5 11.44 11.92 29.67
C ILE A 5 10.14 12.26 28.96
N VAL A 6 9.88 11.58 27.85
CA VAL A 6 8.59 11.65 27.15
C VAL A 6 7.71 10.50 27.63
N GLN A 7 6.64 10.81 28.34
CA GLN A 7 5.63 9.81 28.69
C GLN A 7 4.62 9.67 27.55
N LEU A 8 4.59 8.50 26.90
CA LEU A 8 3.56 8.16 25.93
C LEU A 8 2.31 7.66 26.65
N LYS A 9 1.18 8.38 26.51
CA LYS A 9 -0.14 7.96 26.98
C LYS A 9 -0.99 7.52 25.78
N PRO A 10 -0.95 6.24 25.37
CA PRO A 10 -1.87 5.76 24.35
C PRO A 10 -3.31 5.90 24.84
N TYR A 11 -4.26 6.15 23.94
CA TYR A 11 -5.68 5.94 24.24
C TYR A 11 -5.85 4.53 24.83
N GLU A 12 -6.64 4.40 25.90
CA GLU A 12 -6.69 3.20 26.75
C GLU A 12 -6.71 1.88 25.94
N GLU A 13 -5.83 0.95 26.31
CA GLU A 13 -5.60 -0.37 25.69
C GLU A 13 -5.14 -0.43 24.21
N ALA A 14 -5.06 0.69 23.48
CA ALA A 14 -4.73 0.69 22.05
C ALA A 14 -3.33 0.12 21.76
N PHE A 15 -2.33 0.48 22.57
CA PHE A 15 -0.95 0.00 22.40
C PHE A 15 -0.83 -1.52 22.58
N TYR A 16 -1.43 -2.06 23.65
CA TYR A 16 -1.38 -3.50 23.93
C TYR A 16 -2.14 -4.32 22.88
N SER A 17 -3.28 -3.82 22.42
CA SER A 17 -4.06 -4.44 21.35
C SER A 17 -3.26 -4.50 20.04
N MET A 18 -2.65 -3.37 19.64
CA MET A 18 -1.81 -3.28 18.45
C MET A 18 -0.59 -4.20 18.55
N ALA A 19 0.16 -4.14 19.66
CA ALA A 19 1.36 -4.95 19.86
C ALA A 19 1.05 -6.46 19.84
N ARG A 20 -0.06 -6.89 20.44
CA ARG A 20 -0.51 -8.29 20.39
C ARG A 20 -0.86 -8.75 18.97
N ARG A 21 -1.49 -7.89 18.18
CA ARG A 21 -1.84 -8.21 16.78
C ARG A 21 -0.60 -8.30 15.92
N ILE A 22 0.30 -7.30 15.96
CA ILE A 22 1.54 -7.26 15.16
C ILE A 22 2.40 -8.51 15.39
N ARG A 23 2.50 -9.02 16.62
CA ARG A 23 3.27 -10.23 16.94
C ARG A 23 2.77 -11.51 16.26
N ARG A 24 1.52 -11.52 15.77
CA ARG A 24 0.92 -12.67 15.09
C ARG A 24 0.94 -12.54 13.56
N LEU A 25 1.31 -11.39 13.04
CA LEU A 25 1.32 -11.13 11.60
C LEU A 25 2.59 -11.69 10.97
N ASP A 26 2.41 -12.37 9.84
CA ASP A 26 3.47 -12.73 8.90
C ASP A 26 3.76 -11.54 7.96
N SER A 27 2.72 -10.78 7.63
CA SER A 27 2.80 -9.59 6.79
C SER A 27 1.85 -8.50 7.25
N ILE A 28 2.18 -7.25 6.92
CA ILE A 28 1.28 -6.10 7.08
C ILE A 28 1.23 -5.31 5.79
N ILE A 29 0.04 -4.94 5.34
CA ILE A 29 -0.17 -4.01 4.23
C ILE A 29 -0.67 -2.69 4.82
N VAL A 30 -0.01 -1.59 4.50
CA VAL A 30 -0.36 -0.25 4.96
C VAL A 30 -0.77 0.57 3.76
N CYS A 31 -2.02 0.98 3.74
CA CYS A 31 -2.57 1.85 2.72
C CYS A 31 -2.50 3.30 3.18
N GLU A 32 -2.40 4.22 2.24
CA GLU A 32 -2.45 5.66 2.51
C GLU A 32 -3.79 6.06 3.15
N GLY A 33 -4.90 5.72 2.48
CA GLY A 33 -6.25 6.03 2.92
C GLY A 33 -7.06 4.85 3.46
N LYS A 34 -8.13 5.17 4.19
CA LYS A 34 -9.16 4.20 4.58
C LYS A 34 -9.90 3.61 3.38
N SER A 35 -10.15 4.43 2.35
CA SER A 35 -10.75 4.01 1.07
C SER A 35 -9.90 2.94 0.39
N ASP A 36 -8.60 3.21 0.23
CA ASP A 36 -7.63 2.31 -0.38
C ASP A 36 -7.60 0.93 0.31
N ALA A 37 -7.63 0.93 1.66
CA ALA A 37 -7.69 -0.31 2.43
C ALA A 37 -8.99 -1.10 2.21
N LYS A 38 -10.12 -0.43 1.95
CA LYS A 38 -11.38 -1.09 1.60
C LYS A 38 -11.37 -1.61 0.18
N ILE A 39 -10.87 -0.83 -0.78
CA ILE A 39 -10.70 -1.22 -2.18
C ILE A 39 -9.82 -2.46 -2.27
N LEU A 40 -8.65 -2.45 -1.61
CA LEU A 40 -7.74 -3.60 -1.55
C LEU A 40 -8.45 -4.86 -1.04
N LYS A 41 -9.22 -4.76 0.05
CA LYS A 41 -9.99 -5.90 0.60
C LYS A 41 -11.04 -6.42 -0.37
N SER A 42 -11.71 -5.52 -1.12
CA SER A 42 -12.65 -5.89 -2.17
C SER A 42 -11.96 -6.67 -3.28
N ILE A 43 -10.79 -6.19 -3.73
CA ILE A 43 -9.97 -6.87 -4.76
C ILE A 43 -9.57 -8.26 -4.28
N VAL A 44 -9.00 -8.39 -3.06
CA VAL A 44 -8.63 -9.69 -2.47
C VAL A 44 -9.80 -10.67 -2.51
N LYS A 45 -10.99 -10.23 -2.10
CA LYS A 45 -12.21 -11.04 -2.13
C LYS A 45 -12.59 -11.44 -3.55
N LYS A 46 -12.54 -10.51 -4.51
CA LYS A 46 -12.90 -10.72 -5.91
C LYS A 46 -11.96 -11.70 -6.61
N ILE A 47 -10.66 -11.59 -6.38
CA ILE A 47 -9.66 -12.46 -7.01
C ILE A 47 -9.61 -13.84 -6.37
N GLY A 48 -10.08 -13.98 -5.12
CA GLY A 48 -10.16 -15.27 -4.42
C GLY A 48 -8.81 -15.91 -4.15
N VAL A 49 -7.77 -15.11 -3.86
CA VAL A 49 -6.44 -15.63 -3.52
C VAL A 49 -6.46 -16.27 -2.14
N GLU A 50 -6.01 -17.51 -2.04
CA GLU A 50 -5.79 -18.20 -0.78
C GLU A 50 -4.42 -17.83 -0.21
N CYS A 51 -4.40 -17.30 1.01
CA CYS A 51 -3.15 -16.93 1.69
C CYS A 51 -2.98 -17.80 2.94
N ARG A 52 -1.87 -18.53 3.01
CA ARG A 52 -1.53 -19.39 4.17
C ARG A 52 -0.94 -18.61 5.35
N VAL A 53 -0.90 -17.29 5.22
CA VAL A 53 -0.20 -16.39 6.14
C VAL A 53 -1.14 -15.35 6.71
N THR A 54 -0.82 -14.87 7.90
CA THR A 54 -1.63 -13.88 8.60
C THR A 54 -1.22 -12.48 8.14
N ILE A 55 -2.09 -11.85 7.34
CA ILE A 55 -1.87 -10.51 6.79
C ILE A 55 -2.72 -9.51 7.57
N GLY A 56 -2.06 -8.50 8.15
CA GLY A 56 -2.75 -7.32 8.68
C GLY A 56 -2.92 -6.28 7.59
N VAL A 57 -4.07 -5.60 7.55
CA VAL A 57 -4.27 -4.42 6.68
C VAL A 57 -4.56 -3.22 7.56
N SER A 58 -3.79 -2.15 7.40
CA SER A 58 -3.91 -0.88 8.13
C SER A 58 -4.00 0.29 7.15
N HIS A 59 -4.40 1.47 7.64
CA HIS A 59 -4.37 2.71 6.88
C HIS A 59 -3.75 3.86 7.68
N GLY A 60 -3.21 4.86 6.99
CA GLY A 60 -2.51 6.00 7.58
C GLY A 60 -3.36 7.14 8.13
N GLU A 61 -4.68 7.08 7.99
CA GLU A 61 -5.63 8.16 8.35
C GLU A 61 -5.29 9.54 7.73
N GLY A 62 -4.42 9.58 6.71
CA GLY A 62 -4.05 10.80 6.00
C GLY A 62 -3.24 11.83 6.79
N GLN A 63 -2.66 11.49 7.96
CA GLN A 63 -2.08 12.49 8.88
C GLN A 63 -0.62 12.31 9.35
N PRO A 64 0.07 11.21 9.02
CA PRO A 64 1.47 11.31 8.66
C PRO A 64 1.60 11.13 7.15
N SER A 65 2.52 11.86 6.51
CA SER A 65 2.94 11.53 5.14
C SER A 65 3.18 10.02 5.07
N VAL A 66 2.71 9.33 4.02
CA VAL A 66 2.90 7.88 3.88
C VAL A 66 4.36 7.51 4.15
N ASP A 67 5.27 8.39 3.73
CA ASP A 67 6.70 8.38 3.99
C ASP A 67 7.09 8.18 5.47
N GLU A 68 6.35 8.70 6.46
CA GLU A 68 6.56 8.47 7.90
C GLU A 68 6.00 7.12 8.37
N LEU A 69 4.85 6.70 7.84
CA LEU A 69 4.26 5.39 8.15
C LEU A 69 5.19 4.25 7.73
N VAL A 70 5.83 4.38 6.57
CA VAL A 70 6.84 3.41 6.10
C VAL A 70 7.95 3.27 7.14
N GLU A 71 8.47 4.40 7.63
CA GLU A 71 9.56 4.41 8.60
C GLU A 71 9.17 3.74 9.91
N TYR A 72 7.98 4.06 10.45
CA TYR A 72 7.48 3.44 11.67
C TYR A 72 7.28 1.94 11.51
N VAL A 73 6.70 1.49 10.40
CA VAL A 73 6.42 0.07 10.17
C VAL A 73 7.72 -0.71 9.99
N ILE A 74 8.70 -0.16 9.28
CA ILE A 74 10.03 -0.78 9.13
C ILE A 74 10.72 -0.89 10.49
N VAL A 75 10.72 0.16 11.31
CA VAL A 75 11.33 0.10 12.65
C VAL A 75 10.61 -0.92 13.54
N LEU A 76 9.28 -0.92 13.56
CA LEU A 76 8.49 -1.90 14.31
C LEU A 76 8.68 -3.34 13.81
N SER A 77 8.97 -3.53 12.52
CA SER A 77 9.19 -4.85 11.95
C SER A 77 10.41 -5.57 12.52
N ARG A 78 11.38 -4.82 13.04
CA ARG A 78 12.54 -5.35 13.78
C ARG A 78 12.12 -6.05 15.07
N LEU A 79 11.06 -5.56 15.70
CA LEU A 79 10.56 -6.10 16.98
C LEU A 79 9.73 -7.36 16.81
N SER A 80 9.12 -7.56 15.63
CA SER A 80 8.34 -8.77 15.34
C SER A 80 9.22 -9.87 14.78
N LYS A 81 9.33 -11.01 15.47
CA LYS A 81 10.05 -12.19 14.94
C LYS A 81 9.34 -12.85 13.75
N ARG A 82 8.02 -12.63 13.61
CA ARG A 82 7.18 -13.30 12.63
C ARG A 82 6.95 -12.47 11.36
N LEU A 83 6.96 -11.14 11.49
CA LEU A 83 6.73 -10.25 10.36
C LEU A 83 7.90 -10.36 9.37
N ARG A 84 7.64 -10.80 8.15
CA ARG A 84 8.64 -11.03 7.09
C ARG A 84 8.49 -10.06 5.93
N SER A 85 7.28 -9.53 5.71
CA SER A 85 7.07 -8.54 4.67
C SER A 85 6.13 -7.40 5.08
N ILE A 86 6.35 -6.25 4.46
CA ILE A 86 5.54 -5.04 4.58
C ILE A 86 5.09 -4.67 3.17
N GLY A 87 3.78 -4.55 2.95
CA GLY A 87 3.20 -3.98 1.74
C GLY A 87 2.80 -2.53 1.96
N LEU A 88 3.03 -1.70 0.97
CA LEU A 88 2.60 -0.31 0.93
C LEU A 88 1.70 -0.10 -0.28
N VAL A 89 0.56 0.55 -0.06
CA VAL A 89 -0.32 1.03 -1.13
C VAL A 89 -0.40 2.55 -1.02
N ILE A 90 0.15 3.22 -2.04
CA ILE A 90 0.41 4.67 -2.01
C ILE A 90 -0.11 5.29 -3.29
N ASN A 91 -0.66 6.49 -3.25
CA ASN A 91 -1.01 7.23 -4.45
C ASN A 91 0.22 7.91 -5.07
N SER A 92 0.27 8.01 -6.39
CA SER A 92 1.37 8.70 -7.07
C SER A 92 1.23 10.23 -6.97
N GLU A 93 0.00 10.72 -6.75
CA GLU A 93 -0.35 12.14 -6.60
C GLU A 93 0.10 12.95 -7.83
N GLU A 94 0.98 13.94 -7.65
CA GLU A 94 1.52 14.78 -8.72
C GLU A 94 2.78 14.16 -9.38
N LEU A 95 3.23 12.98 -8.91
CA LEU A 95 4.41 12.30 -9.42
C LEU A 95 4.02 11.10 -10.28
N THR A 96 4.90 10.74 -11.22
CA THR A 96 4.83 9.42 -11.85
C THR A 96 5.10 8.33 -10.82
N PRO A 97 4.57 7.11 -11.02
CA PRO A 97 4.82 5.98 -10.12
C PRO A 97 6.32 5.75 -9.84
N HIS A 98 7.15 5.81 -10.88
CA HIS A 98 8.60 5.67 -10.72
C HIS A 98 9.24 6.80 -9.90
N ASN A 99 8.84 8.06 -10.11
CA ASN A 99 9.37 9.19 -9.33
C ASN A 99 8.93 9.13 -7.86
N LYS A 100 7.69 8.69 -7.60
CA LYS A 100 7.19 8.45 -6.24
C LYS A 100 7.98 7.33 -5.55
N TYR A 101 8.27 6.24 -6.26
CA TYR A 101 9.16 5.18 -5.79
C TYR A 101 10.56 5.68 -5.42
N LEU A 102 11.22 6.41 -6.32
CA LEU A 102 12.56 6.97 -6.07
C LEU A 102 12.55 7.90 -4.86
N ARG A 103 11.50 8.71 -4.68
CA ARG A 103 11.36 9.57 -3.50
C ARG A 103 11.33 8.76 -2.20
N ILE A 104 10.59 7.65 -2.16
CA ILE A 104 10.52 6.77 -1.00
C ILE A 104 11.89 6.14 -0.71
N ILE A 105 12.54 5.55 -1.72
CA ILE A 105 13.86 4.92 -1.56
C ILE A 105 14.91 5.91 -1.09
N ASN A 106 14.99 7.08 -1.73
CA ASN A 106 15.94 8.12 -1.34
C ASN A 106 15.68 8.62 0.08
N LYS A 107 14.44 8.59 0.57
CA LYS A 107 14.13 8.92 1.96
C LYS A 107 14.62 7.83 2.91
N LEU A 108 14.31 6.56 2.61
CA LEU A 108 14.77 5.42 3.41
C LEU A 108 16.29 5.39 3.50
N GLU A 109 16.99 5.48 2.38
CA GLU A 109 18.46 5.50 2.33
C GLU A 109 19.07 6.63 3.17
N ARG A 110 18.48 7.84 3.12
CA ARG A 110 18.93 8.96 3.97
C ARG A 110 18.75 8.69 5.47
N ARG A 111 17.77 7.87 5.85
CA ARG A 111 17.48 7.51 7.25
C ARG A 111 18.02 6.13 7.65
N ARG A 112 18.81 5.50 6.79
CA ARG A 112 19.33 4.14 6.98
C ARG A 112 19.95 3.92 8.36
N SER A 113 20.85 4.80 8.77
CA SER A 113 21.53 4.72 10.07
C SER A 113 20.56 4.85 11.25
N ASP A 114 19.59 5.77 11.16
CA ASP A 114 18.58 6.00 12.21
C ASP A 114 17.64 4.80 12.36
N MET A 115 17.30 4.17 11.24
CA MET A 115 16.39 3.03 11.19
C MET A 115 17.10 1.70 11.48
N GLY A 116 18.43 1.68 11.37
CA GLY A 116 19.31 0.58 11.74
C GLY A 116 19.32 -0.60 10.76
N PHE A 117 19.05 -0.35 9.48
CA PHE A 117 19.28 -1.33 8.42
C PHE A 117 20.64 -1.08 7.72
N SER A 118 21.25 -2.11 7.16
CA SER A 118 22.59 -2.05 6.54
C SER A 118 22.52 -1.71 5.04
N SER A 119 21.52 -2.24 4.34
CA SER A 119 21.30 -1.98 2.91
C SER A 119 19.85 -2.22 2.47
N ILE A 120 19.50 -1.66 1.32
CA ILE A 120 18.29 -1.98 0.55
C ILE A 120 18.74 -2.61 -0.78
N GLU A 121 18.18 -3.76 -1.13
CA GLU A 121 18.39 -4.41 -2.43
C GLU A 121 17.09 -4.41 -3.22
N GLU A 122 17.14 -3.98 -4.48
CA GLU A 122 15.99 -4.10 -5.40
C GLU A 122 15.89 -5.54 -5.93
N ILE A 123 14.76 -6.21 -5.70
CA ILE A 123 14.50 -7.57 -6.20
C ILE A 123 13.68 -7.51 -7.49
N VAL A 124 12.61 -6.70 -7.49
CA VAL A 124 11.70 -6.54 -8.63
C VAL A 124 11.40 -5.07 -8.82
N VAL A 125 11.53 -4.61 -10.05
CA VAL A 125 11.17 -3.25 -10.48
C VAL A 125 10.23 -3.40 -11.67
N LYS A 126 8.93 -3.24 -11.44
CA LYS A 126 7.89 -3.21 -12.48
C LYS A 126 7.20 -1.86 -12.44
N GLU A 127 6.44 -1.58 -13.49
CA GLU A 127 5.54 -0.44 -13.50
C GLU A 127 4.56 -0.54 -12.33
N ASN A 128 4.49 0.52 -11.51
CA ASN A 128 3.60 0.65 -10.35
C ASN A 128 3.78 -0.38 -9.22
N PHE A 129 4.72 -1.32 -9.33
CA PHE A 129 4.99 -2.34 -8.30
C PHE A 129 6.48 -2.63 -8.13
N TYR A 130 6.95 -2.53 -6.90
CA TYR A 130 8.36 -2.66 -6.53
C TYR A 130 8.53 -3.62 -5.36
N VAL A 131 9.58 -4.44 -5.42
CA VAL A 131 9.95 -5.36 -4.35
C VAL A 131 11.39 -5.13 -3.95
N LEU A 132 11.58 -4.95 -2.65
CA LEU A 132 12.85 -4.60 -2.03
C LEU A 132 13.15 -5.56 -0.90
N ARG A 133 14.42 -5.87 -0.69
CA ARG A 133 14.91 -6.50 0.54
C ARG A 133 15.59 -5.44 1.39
N ILE A 134 15.07 -5.23 2.59
CA ILE A 134 15.70 -4.41 3.62
C ILE A 134 16.49 -5.34 4.53
N ILE A 135 17.80 -5.15 4.59
CA ILE A 135 18.71 -6.00 5.34
C ILE A 135 19.06 -5.33 6.66
N PHE A 136 18.81 -6.02 7.77
CA PHE A 136 19.29 -5.66 9.11
C PHE A 136 20.34 -6.68 9.57
N ASP A 137 21.11 -6.35 10.61
CA ASP A 137 22.20 -7.22 11.11
C ASP A 137 21.81 -8.68 11.39
N GLN A 138 20.55 -8.93 11.79
CA GLN A 138 20.07 -10.25 12.21
C GLN A 138 18.82 -10.72 11.47
N LYS A 139 18.33 -9.95 10.49
CA LYS A 139 17.02 -10.19 9.87
C LYS A 139 16.91 -9.44 8.54
N GLU A 140 16.18 -10.02 7.60
CA GLU A 140 15.70 -9.29 6.42
C GLU A 140 14.17 -9.10 6.46
N ILE A 141 13.72 -8.04 5.81
CA ILE A 141 12.31 -7.73 5.58
C ILE A 141 12.12 -7.46 4.10
N ILE A 142 11.09 -8.07 3.52
CA ILE A 142 10.66 -7.74 2.17
C ILE A 142 9.72 -6.53 2.23
N LEU A 143 10.10 -5.44 1.58
CA LEU A 143 9.24 -4.27 1.40
C LEU A 143 8.65 -4.30 -0.02
N LEU A 144 7.33 -4.29 -0.09
CA LEU A 144 6.54 -4.28 -1.32
C LEU A 144 5.89 -2.92 -1.45
N ILE A 145 6.04 -2.26 -2.58
CA ILE A 145 5.49 -0.92 -2.82
C ILE A 145 4.61 -0.99 -4.06
N ALA A 146 3.29 -0.86 -3.87
CA ALA A 146 2.33 -0.68 -4.93
C ALA A 146 1.92 0.80 -4.99
N ILE A 147 2.18 1.43 -6.14
CA ILE A 147 1.92 2.85 -6.35
C ILE A 147 0.72 2.97 -7.30
N SER A 148 -0.36 3.55 -6.81
CA SER A 148 -1.61 3.72 -7.54
C SER A 148 -1.65 5.06 -8.23
N GLY A 149 -2.13 5.07 -9.46
CA GLY A 149 -2.20 6.27 -10.29
C GLY A 149 -1.79 5.96 -11.73
N LEU A 150 -2.55 6.48 -12.69
CA LEU A 150 -2.34 6.30 -14.12
C LEU A 150 -2.02 7.65 -14.76
N SER A 151 -0.72 7.90 -15.01
CA SER A 151 -0.21 9.17 -15.56
C SER A 151 -0.65 9.46 -17.00
N GLU A 152 -1.35 8.53 -17.64
CA GLU A 152 -1.97 8.70 -18.95
C GLU A 152 -3.24 9.56 -18.90
N TYR A 153 -3.91 9.63 -17.75
CA TYR A 153 -5.05 10.53 -17.58
C TYR A 153 -4.60 12.00 -17.43
N PRO A 154 -5.38 12.97 -17.91
CA PRO A 154 -5.03 14.39 -17.84
C PRO A 154 -5.31 15.03 -16.46
N PHE A 155 -5.33 14.24 -15.38
CA PHE A 155 -5.60 14.72 -14.04
C PHE A 155 -4.34 15.26 -13.38
N LYS A 156 -4.49 16.22 -12.47
CA LYS A 156 -3.35 16.75 -11.69
C LYS A 156 -2.89 15.77 -10.60
N HIS A 157 -3.82 15.02 -10.03
CA HIS A 157 -3.57 14.10 -8.92
C HIS A 157 -4.01 12.69 -9.31
N HIS A 158 -3.06 11.76 -9.27
CA HIS A 158 -3.24 10.37 -9.65
C HIS A 158 -3.31 9.46 -8.43
N MET A 159 -4.35 8.62 -8.39
CA MET A 159 -4.71 7.84 -7.20
C MET A 159 -5.27 6.47 -7.58
N ILE A 160 -5.61 5.66 -6.59
CA ILE A 160 -6.28 4.37 -6.79
C ILE A 160 -7.59 4.46 -7.59
N GLU A 161 -8.28 5.59 -7.53
CA GLU A 161 -9.49 5.82 -8.32
C GLU A 161 -9.24 5.87 -9.83
N ASP A 162 -8.03 6.16 -10.30
CA ASP A 162 -7.67 6.07 -11.72
C ASP A 162 -7.87 4.65 -12.23
N HIS A 163 -7.48 3.65 -11.44
CA HIS A 163 -7.64 2.24 -11.78
C HIS A 163 -9.10 1.78 -11.70
N ALA A 164 -9.91 2.40 -10.83
CA ALA A 164 -11.34 2.17 -10.78
C ALA A 164 -12.03 2.73 -12.03
N LEU A 165 -11.61 3.91 -12.48
CA LEU A 165 -12.08 4.53 -13.71
C LEU A 165 -11.76 3.65 -14.93
N GLU A 166 -10.53 3.16 -15.02
CA GLU A 166 -10.10 2.23 -16.06
C GLU A 166 -10.94 0.93 -16.04
N LEU A 167 -11.22 0.38 -14.86
CA LEU A 167 -12.14 -0.76 -14.72
C LEU A 167 -13.55 -0.41 -15.22
N ALA A 168 -14.08 0.76 -14.89
CA ALA A 168 -15.43 1.17 -15.32
C ALA A 168 -15.53 1.30 -16.84
N PHE A 169 -14.46 1.74 -17.52
CA PHE A 169 -14.38 1.75 -18.99
C PHE A 169 -14.36 0.33 -19.57
N LYS A 170 -13.52 -0.56 -19.03
CA LYS A 170 -13.46 -1.97 -19.49
C LYS A 170 -14.78 -2.72 -19.32
N GLU A 171 -15.53 -2.39 -18.27
CA GLU A 171 -16.86 -2.94 -17.99
C GLU A 171 -18.00 -2.25 -18.76
N GLY A 172 -17.69 -1.25 -19.59
CA GLY A 172 -18.68 -0.50 -20.36
C GLY A 172 -19.66 0.32 -19.51
N ARG A 173 -19.34 0.59 -18.23
CA ARG A 173 -20.18 1.37 -17.33
C ARG A 173 -20.01 2.87 -17.54
N LEU A 174 -18.83 3.28 -17.97
CA LEU A 174 -18.49 4.66 -18.30
C LEU A 174 -17.90 4.69 -19.72
N ASN A 175 -17.88 5.89 -20.30
CA ASN A 175 -17.27 6.13 -21.61
C ASN A 175 -16.14 7.15 -21.44
N GLU A 176 -15.00 6.93 -22.13
CA GLU A 176 -13.82 7.81 -22.04
C GLU A 176 -14.10 9.29 -22.35
N SER A 177 -15.17 9.59 -23.09
CA SER A 177 -15.60 10.98 -23.33
C SER A 177 -15.88 11.79 -22.08
N ILE A 178 -16.13 11.17 -20.92
CA ILE A 178 -16.35 11.88 -19.65
C ILE A 178 -15.07 12.49 -19.08
N ILE A 179 -13.88 11.98 -19.44
CA ILE A 179 -12.60 12.35 -18.82
C ILE A 179 -12.37 13.86 -18.87
N GLY A 180 -12.70 14.50 -19.99
CA GLY A 180 -12.54 15.95 -20.17
C GLY A 180 -13.43 16.82 -19.27
N ASN A 181 -14.42 16.22 -18.59
CA ASN A 181 -15.34 16.91 -17.68
C ASN A 181 -15.02 16.65 -16.19
N LEU A 182 -13.97 15.88 -15.89
CA LEU A 182 -13.58 15.53 -14.53
C LEU A 182 -12.32 16.29 -14.12
N ASP A 183 -12.32 16.85 -12.90
CA ASP A 183 -11.12 17.44 -12.31
C ASP A 183 -10.17 16.35 -11.76
N SER A 184 -10.75 15.21 -11.35
CA SER A 184 -10.04 14.02 -10.89
C SER A 184 -10.84 12.74 -11.14
N SER A 185 -10.17 11.59 -11.11
CA SER A 185 -10.84 10.27 -11.19
C SER A 185 -11.82 10.02 -10.03
N LYS A 186 -11.63 10.67 -8.88
CA LYS A 186 -12.58 10.59 -7.76
C LYS A 186 -13.95 11.14 -8.13
N ASP A 187 -14.02 12.13 -9.01
CA ASP A 187 -15.29 12.79 -9.38
C ASP A 187 -16.17 11.89 -10.26
N ALA A 188 -15.61 10.81 -10.82
CA ALA A 188 -16.38 9.78 -11.51
C ALA A 188 -17.22 8.91 -10.56
N PHE A 189 -16.97 8.96 -9.25
CA PHE A 189 -17.60 8.09 -8.26
C PHE A 189 -18.19 8.92 -7.12
N GLN A 190 -19.40 8.60 -6.69
CA GLN A 190 -20.05 9.30 -5.57
C GLN A 190 -19.34 9.03 -4.24
N ASN A 191 -18.80 7.83 -4.06
CA ASN A 191 -18.06 7.41 -2.88
C ASN A 191 -17.35 6.06 -3.10
N GLU A 192 -16.51 5.68 -2.14
CA GLU A 192 -15.77 4.40 -2.14
C GLU A 192 -16.65 3.15 -2.29
N ASN A 193 -17.93 3.17 -1.88
CA ASN A 193 -18.79 2.00 -2.02
C ASN A 193 -19.21 1.73 -3.47
N GLU A 194 -19.24 2.77 -4.31
CA GLU A 194 -19.51 2.61 -5.74
C GLU A 194 -18.35 1.87 -6.41
N ILE A 195 -17.11 2.24 -6.09
CA ILE A 195 -15.90 1.53 -6.55
C ILE A 195 -15.90 0.08 -6.04
N ILE A 196 -16.25 -0.14 -4.77
CA ILE A 196 -16.35 -1.50 -4.20
C ILE A 196 -17.42 -2.32 -4.95
N SER A 197 -18.57 -1.73 -5.27
CA SER A 197 -19.65 -2.40 -6.00
C SER A 197 -19.22 -2.73 -7.44
N LEU A 198 -18.58 -1.79 -8.13
CA LEU A 198 -17.95 -2.00 -9.43
C LEU A 198 -17.01 -3.20 -9.40
N ILE A 199 -16.07 -3.25 -8.45
CA ILE A 199 -15.12 -4.38 -8.31
C ILE A 199 -15.83 -5.71 -8.07
N ASN A 200 -16.86 -5.73 -7.23
CA ASN A 200 -17.58 -6.96 -6.91
C ASN A 200 -18.35 -7.50 -8.11
N GLU A 201 -18.92 -6.63 -8.93
CA GLU A 201 -19.77 -6.98 -10.07
C GLU A 201 -18.99 -7.19 -11.37
N ALA A 202 -17.84 -6.54 -11.55
CA ALA A 202 -17.01 -6.59 -12.75
C ALA A 202 -16.49 -8.00 -13.08
N ASP A 203 -16.04 -8.23 -14.32
CA ASP A 203 -15.35 -9.47 -14.65
C ASP A 203 -14.03 -9.58 -13.88
N LYS A 204 -13.75 -10.78 -13.35
CA LYS A 204 -12.55 -11.02 -12.52
C LYS A 204 -11.26 -10.65 -13.26
N GLU A 205 -11.19 -10.95 -14.56
CA GLU A 205 -10.02 -10.65 -15.38
C GLU A 205 -9.80 -9.14 -15.53
N ASN A 206 -10.88 -8.37 -15.75
CA ASN A 206 -10.79 -6.91 -15.84
C ASN A 206 -10.33 -6.30 -14.52
N VAL A 207 -10.78 -6.82 -13.37
CA VAL A 207 -10.28 -6.40 -12.06
C VAL A 207 -8.78 -6.70 -11.92
N ILE A 208 -8.33 -7.87 -12.37
CA ILE A 208 -6.91 -8.25 -12.33
C ILE A 208 -6.06 -7.31 -13.19
N VAL A 209 -6.54 -6.97 -14.39
CA VAL A 209 -5.83 -6.08 -15.31
C VAL A 209 -5.80 -4.65 -14.78
N SER A 210 -6.95 -4.09 -14.41
CA SER A 210 -7.04 -2.68 -13.98
C SER A 210 -6.29 -2.40 -12.68
N PHE A 211 -6.28 -3.37 -11.74
CA PHE A 211 -5.58 -3.24 -10.45
C PHE A 211 -4.32 -4.13 -10.37
N HIS A 212 -3.61 -4.30 -11.49
CA HIS A 212 -2.49 -5.23 -11.60
C HIS A 212 -1.45 -5.07 -10.47
N HIS A 213 -1.05 -3.85 -10.13
CA HIS A 213 -0.07 -3.57 -9.08
C HIS A 213 -0.52 -4.04 -7.68
N LEU A 214 -1.81 -3.93 -7.37
CA LEU A 214 -2.36 -4.43 -6.11
C LEU A 214 -2.47 -5.95 -6.12
N VAL A 215 -2.81 -6.55 -7.26
CA VAL A 215 -2.86 -8.01 -7.41
C VAL A 215 -1.46 -8.61 -7.27
N GLU A 216 -0.44 -8.02 -7.87
CA GLU A 216 0.96 -8.42 -7.68
C GLU A 216 1.34 -8.33 -6.20
N LEU A 217 1.02 -7.21 -5.53
CA LEU A 217 1.29 -7.05 -4.10
C LEU A 217 0.62 -8.15 -3.27
N ILE A 218 -0.66 -8.46 -3.50
CA ILE A 218 -1.38 -9.51 -2.77
C ILE A 218 -0.74 -10.87 -3.01
N ARG A 219 -0.51 -11.25 -4.28
CA ARG A 219 0.10 -12.54 -4.63
C ARG A 219 1.47 -12.70 -3.98
N TYR A 220 2.31 -11.67 -4.09
CA TYR A 220 3.65 -11.67 -3.51
C TYR A 220 3.60 -11.80 -1.99
N VAL A 221 2.72 -11.08 -1.29
CA VAL A 221 2.53 -11.24 0.17
C VAL A 221 2.12 -12.68 0.53
N CYS A 222 1.26 -13.29 -0.27
CA CYS A 222 0.76 -14.64 0.00
C CYS A 222 1.77 -15.75 -0.34
N GLU A 223 2.73 -15.48 -1.25
CA GLU A 223 3.77 -16.42 -1.69
C GLU A 223 5.09 -16.30 -0.91
N VAL A 224 5.56 -15.09 -0.61
CA VAL A 224 6.88 -14.81 0.01
C VAL A 224 7.11 -15.51 1.34
N ASN A 225 6.04 -15.80 2.06
CA ASN A 225 6.12 -16.35 3.40
C ASN A 225 6.09 -17.89 3.43
N ILE A 226 6.20 -18.55 2.27
CA ILE A 226 6.21 -20.01 2.15
C ILE A 226 7.64 -20.60 2.24
N ILE A 227 8.68 -19.75 2.27
CA ILE A 227 10.09 -20.17 2.39
C ILE A 227 10.59 -20.09 3.83
#